data_AF-A0A2D2AST5-F1
#
_entry.id   AF-A0A2D2AST5-F1
#
_cell.length_a   1.000
_cell.length_b   1.000
_cell.length_c   1.000
_cell.angle_alpha   90.00
_cell.angle_beta   90.00
_cell.angle_gamma   90.00
#
_symmetry.space_group_name_H-M   'P 1'
#
loop_
_entity.id
_entity.type
_entity.pdbx_description
1 polymer ?
#
loop_
_entity_poly.entity_id
_entity_poly.type
_entity_poly.pdbx_seq_one_letter_code
_entity_poly.pdbx_strand_id
1 'polypeptide(L)'
;MRRAGAIVALATLLAACSTTDQPRRVALQDNCRSAHPAVFSTRISTRSAELRSLTGQLKPPDRAVRMARGGFATLSCKPAGGRLAACRLLSETPADMGFARSALAHAPLVVYPDDDVRDRVEVTFRFDVVAPGEGLICS
;
A
#
# COMPACT_ATOMS: atom_id res chain seq x y z
N MET A 1 -25.91 77.35 9.36
CA MET A 1 -25.37 76.37 8.38
C MET A 1 -24.67 75.28 9.16
N ARG A 2 -25.38 74.21 9.57
CA ARG A 2 -25.26 72.82 9.09
C ARG A 2 -23.81 72.24 9.00
N ARG A 3 -23.55 71.35 9.97
CA ARG A 3 -22.83 70.05 9.89
C ARG A 3 -21.30 70.05 9.73
N ALA A 4 -20.63 69.55 10.76
CA ALA A 4 -19.55 68.58 10.60
C ALA A 4 -19.54 67.65 11.82
N GLY A 5 -20.09 66.44 11.64
CA GLY A 5 -19.82 65.32 12.51
C GLY A 5 -18.61 64.56 11.97
N ALA A 6 -17.82 63.96 12.85
CA ALA A 6 -16.93 62.87 12.50
C ALA A 6 -16.95 61.86 13.65
N ILE A 7 -17.73 60.81 13.42
CA ILE A 7 -17.84 59.62 14.26
C ILE A 7 -16.50 58.88 14.13
N VAL A 8 -15.83 58.65 15.26
CA VAL A 8 -14.65 57.80 15.35
C VAL A 8 -15.11 56.35 15.16
N ALA A 9 -14.82 55.78 14.00
CA ALA A 9 -15.08 54.37 13.71
C ALA A 9 -13.98 53.50 14.34
N LEU A 10 -14.34 52.74 15.38
CA LEU A 10 -13.61 51.55 15.81
C LEU A 10 -13.60 50.53 14.67
N ALA A 11 -12.43 50.17 14.16
CA ALA A 11 -12.25 49.08 13.22
C ALA A 11 -11.34 47.99 13.84
N THR A 12 -12.01 47.00 14.42
CA THR A 12 -11.76 45.55 14.29
C THR A 12 -10.31 45.02 14.36
N LEU A 13 -10.05 44.31 15.45
CA LEU A 13 -9.14 43.15 15.50
C LEU A 13 -9.47 42.13 14.39
N LEU A 14 -8.47 41.30 14.04
CA LEU A 14 -8.49 40.04 13.25
C LEU A 14 -7.93 40.11 11.82
N ALA A 15 -6.60 40.14 11.70
CA ALA A 15 -5.81 39.51 10.61
C ALA A 15 -4.32 39.68 10.99
N ALA A 16 -3.45 38.68 11.05
CA ALA A 16 -3.37 37.45 10.28
C ALA A 16 -2.61 36.36 11.08
N CYS A 17 -3.28 35.23 11.35
CA CYS A 17 -2.58 33.94 11.44
C CYS A 17 -2.55 33.36 10.02
N SER A 18 -1.54 33.72 9.23
CA SER A 18 -1.22 32.99 8.00
C SER A 18 -0.36 31.77 8.37
N THR A 19 -1.00 30.79 9.03
CA THR A 19 -0.47 29.42 9.10
C THR A 19 -0.55 28.84 7.70
N THR A 20 0.46 29.13 6.90
CA THR A 20 0.66 28.47 5.62
C THR A 20 1.30 27.12 5.92
N ASP A 21 0.48 26.19 6.43
CA ASP A 21 0.81 24.77 6.53
C ASP A 21 0.76 24.19 5.10
N GLN A 22 1.74 24.59 4.29
CA GLN A 22 2.03 23.87 3.06
C GLN A 22 2.74 22.58 3.48
N PRO A 23 2.23 21.39 3.12
CA PRO A 23 3.05 20.20 3.18
C PRO A 23 4.26 20.49 2.31
N ARG A 24 5.44 20.59 2.93
CA ARG A 24 6.72 20.65 2.23
C ARG A 24 6.76 19.46 1.27
N ARG A 25 6.39 19.69 0.01
CA ARG A 25 6.90 18.87 -1.08
C ARG A 25 8.41 19.06 -0.99
N VAL A 26 9.08 18.06 -0.44
CA VAL A 26 10.53 17.93 -0.54
C VAL A 26 10.84 18.09 -2.02
N ALA A 27 11.47 19.21 -2.38
CA ALA A 27 11.98 19.40 -3.72
C ALA A 27 12.90 18.20 -3.98
N LEU A 28 12.53 17.38 -4.95
CA LEU A 28 13.36 16.29 -5.44
C LEU A 28 14.69 16.94 -5.89
N GLN A 29 15.74 16.90 -5.07
CA GLN A 29 17.06 17.32 -5.51
C GLN A 29 17.47 16.42 -6.67
N ASP A 30 17.74 17.00 -7.84
CA ASP A 30 17.99 16.28 -9.11
C ASP A 30 19.16 15.28 -9.06
N ASN A 31 20.01 15.34 -8.02
CA ASN A 31 21.21 14.51 -7.87
C ASN A 31 21.13 13.49 -6.72
N CYS A 32 19.95 13.29 -6.13
CA CYS A 32 19.78 12.34 -5.03
C CYS A 32 19.09 11.06 -5.50
N ARG A 33 19.67 9.90 -5.17
CA ARG A 33 19.04 8.60 -5.37
C ARG A 33 18.68 7.99 -4.02
N SER A 34 17.53 7.31 -3.96
CA SER A 34 17.15 6.52 -2.80
C SER A 34 18.19 5.44 -2.53
N ALA A 35 18.75 5.43 -1.32
CA ALA A 35 19.87 4.56 -0.92
C ALA A 35 19.49 3.08 -0.73
N HIS A 36 18.20 2.78 -0.60
CA HIS A 36 17.71 1.46 -0.20
C HIS A 36 16.79 0.85 -1.25
N PRO A 37 16.84 -0.49 -1.44
CA PRO A 37 15.92 -1.17 -2.34
C PRO A 37 14.48 -1.01 -1.84
N ALA A 38 13.54 -0.93 -2.78
CA ALA A 38 12.11 -0.99 -2.49
C ALA A 38 11.79 -2.23 -1.63
N VAL A 39 11.23 -2.01 -0.44
CA VAL A 39 10.80 -3.10 0.44
C VAL A 39 9.38 -3.49 0.04
N PHE A 40 9.05 -4.78 0.06
CA PHE A 40 7.70 -5.23 -0.29
C PHE A 40 6.92 -5.68 0.94
N SER A 41 5.70 -5.18 1.10
CA SER A 41 4.72 -5.70 2.07
C SER A 41 3.68 -6.53 1.34
N THR A 42 3.29 -7.67 1.91
CA THR A 42 2.20 -8.47 1.33
C THR A 42 1.00 -8.49 2.25
N ARG A 43 -0.16 -8.12 1.71
CA ARG A 43 -1.47 -8.25 2.36
C ARG A 43 -2.28 -9.32 1.68
N ILE A 44 -2.93 -10.17 2.46
CA ILE A 44 -3.80 -11.23 1.95
C ILE A 44 -5.23 -10.86 2.31
N SER A 45 -6.08 -10.70 1.30
CA SER A 45 -7.51 -10.49 1.50
C SER A 45 -8.23 -11.76 1.03
N THR A 46 -8.94 -12.41 1.95
CA THR A 46 -10.03 -13.32 1.60
C THR A 46 -11.34 -12.60 1.88
N ARG A 47 -12.41 -12.94 1.17
CA ARG A 47 -13.74 -12.40 1.46
C ARG A 47 -14.33 -12.89 2.78
N SER A 48 -13.62 -13.72 3.54
CA SER A 48 -14.27 -14.60 4.52
C SER A 48 -13.43 -15.07 5.70
N ALA A 49 -12.17 -14.68 5.81
CA ALA A 49 -11.41 -14.98 7.02
C ALA A 49 -10.38 -13.89 7.28
N GLU A 50 -10.38 -13.47 8.54
CA GLU A 50 -9.37 -12.67 9.20
C GLU A 50 -8.01 -13.36 9.05
N LEU A 51 -7.36 -13.10 7.93
CA LEU A 51 -6.04 -13.61 7.65
C LEU A 51 -5.07 -12.90 8.57
N ARG A 52 -4.50 -13.66 9.51
CA ARG A 52 -3.33 -13.22 10.27
C ARG A 52 -2.27 -12.82 9.25
N SER A 53 -2.01 -11.52 9.19
CA SER A 53 -1.14 -10.89 8.22
C SER A 53 0.23 -11.55 8.26
N LEU A 54 0.57 -12.32 7.22
CA LEU A 54 1.91 -12.90 7.01
C LEU A 54 2.95 -11.82 6.62
N THR A 55 2.75 -10.60 7.13
CA THR A 55 3.60 -9.43 6.87
C THR A 55 5.03 -9.79 7.21
N GLY A 56 5.88 -9.89 6.20
CA GLY A 56 7.33 -10.07 6.35
C GLY A 56 7.91 -11.40 5.88
N GLN A 57 7.11 -12.42 5.54
CA GLN A 57 7.65 -13.72 5.10
C GLN A 57 7.51 -14.02 3.61
N LEU A 58 6.71 -13.24 2.88
CA LEU A 58 6.49 -13.50 1.47
C LEU A 58 7.62 -12.93 0.62
N LYS A 59 8.41 -13.81 -0.01
CA LYS A 59 9.39 -13.42 -1.03
C LYS A 59 8.67 -12.66 -2.17
N PRO A 60 9.03 -11.39 -2.44
CA PRO A 60 8.44 -10.63 -3.54
C PRO A 60 8.92 -11.14 -4.91
N PRO A 61 8.20 -10.85 -6.01
CA PRO A 61 8.60 -11.27 -7.35
C PRO A 61 9.85 -10.55 -7.86
N ASP A 62 10.81 -11.29 -8.42
CA ASP A 62 12.11 -10.72 -8.82
C ASP A 62 11.98 -9.58 -9.86
N ARG A 63 11.02 -9.66 -10.80
CA ARG A 63 10.79 -8.60 -11.79
C ARG A 63 10.14 -7.37 -11.14
N ALA A 64 9.13 -7.56 -10.30
CA ALA A 64 8.48 -6.49 -9.55
C ALA A 64 9.48 -5.73 -8.66
N VAL A 65 10.43 -6.44 -8.04
CA VAL A 65 11.54 -5.85 -7.27
C VAL A 65 12.43 -4.97 -8.15
N ARG A 66 12.90 -5.49 -9.29
CA ARG A 66 13.76 -4.71 -10.21
C ARG A 66 13.08 -3.45 -10.75
N MET A 67 11.77 -3.50 -10.93
CA MET A 67 10.99 -2.39 -11.47
C MET A 67 10.38 -1.49 -10.39
N ALA A 68 10.63 -1.78 -9.11
CA ALA A 68 10.00 -1.11 -7.97
C ALA A 68 8.48 -0.91 -8.16
N ARG A 69 7.80 -1.97 -8.61
CA ARG A 69 6.39 -1.91 -9.00
C ARG A 69 5.54 -2.85 -8.15
N GLY A 70 4.55 -2.28 -7.47
CA GLY A 70 3.55 -3.03 -6.71
C GLY A 70 2.51 -3.67 -7.61
N GLY A 71 1.73 -4.58 -7.04
CA GLY A 71 0.69 -5.29 -7.77
C GLY A 71 -0.07 -6.28 -6.90
N PHE A 72 -0.88 -7.10 -7.54
CA PHE A 72 -1.65 -8.14 -6.88
C PHE A 72 -1.82 -9.36 -7.78
N ALA A 73 -2.04 -10.51 -7.14
CA ALA A 73 -2.48 -11.72 -7.80
C ALA A 73 -3.67 -12.32 -7.03
N THR A 74 -4.73 -12.62 -7.75
CA THR A 74 -5.92 -13.27 -7.22
C THR A 74 -5.88 -14.74 -7.61
N LEU A 75 -5.98 -15.61 -6.61
CA LEU A 75 -5.99 -17.05 -6.76
C LEU A 75 -7.36 -17.59 -6.36
N SER A 76 -7.76 -18.69 -6.98
CA SER A 76 -8.82 -19.54 -6.45
C SER A 76 -8.18 -20.80 -5.88
N CYS A 77 -8.46 -21.10 -4.61
CA CYS A 77 -7.84 -22.17 -3.84
C CYS A 77 -8.90 -23.08 -3.22
N LYS A 78 -8.53 -24.34 -2.92
CA LYS A 78 -9.34 -25.27 -2.13
C LYS A 78 -8.90 -25.24 -0.67
N PRO A 79 -9.79 -25.02 0.31
CA PRO A 79 -9.49 -25.25 1.72
C PRO A 79 -9.18 -26.74 1.95
N ALA A 80 -8.07 -27.06 2.62
CA ALA A 80 -7.72 -28.42 2.99
C ALA A 80 -6.80 -28.44 4.22
N GLY A 81 -7.23 -29.10 5.30
CA GLY A 81 -6.40 -29.31 6.49
C GLY A 81 -5.94 -28.01 7.16
N GLY A 82 -6.82 -27.01 7.27
CA GLY A 82 -6.52 -25.72 7.88
C GLY A 82 -5.62 -24.80 7.03
N ARG A 83 -5.45 -25.10 5.74
CA ARG A 83 -4.57 -24.38 4.80
C ARG A 83 -5.21 -24.27 3.42
N LEU A 84 -4.60 -23.47 2.54
CA LEU A 84 -4.99 -23.39 1.13
C LEU A 84 -4.19 -24.40 0.29
N ALA A 85 -4.89 -25.16 -0.54
CA ALA A 85 -4.34 -26.14 -1.47
C ALA A 85 -4.94 -25.96 -2.88
N ALA A 86 -4.39 -26.67 -3.86
CA ALA A 86 -4.91 -26.71 -5.24
C ALA A 86 -5.25 -25.32 -5.84
N CYS A 87 -4.38 -24.35 -5.59
CA CYS A 87 -4.57 -22.97 -6.02
C CYS A 87 -4.35 -22.81 -7.53
N ARG A 88 -5.16 -21.97 -8.16
CA ARG A 88 -5.08 -21.60 -9.58
C ARG A 88 -5.14 -20.09 -9.72
N LEU A 89 -4.37 -19.54 -10.65
CA LEU A 89 -4.41 -18.11 -10.97
C LEU A 89 -5.77 -17.73 -11.57
N LEU A 90 -6.40 -16.70 -11.02
CA LEU A 90 -7.54 -16.03 -11.64
C LEU A 90 -7.09 -14.77 -12.37
N SER A 91 -6.26 -13.95 -11.72
CA SER A 91 -5.74 -12.71 -12.30
C SER A 91 -4.43 -12.29 -11.67
N GLU A 92 -3.61 -11.59 -12.44
CA GLU A 92 -2.40 -10.91 -11.99
C GLU A 92 -2.42 -9.49 -12.55
N THR A 93 -2.04 -8.51 -11.74
CA THR A 93 -1.95 -7.11 -12.16
C THR A 93 -0.82 -6.40 -11.45
N PRO A 94 0.10 -5.75 -12.17
CA PRO A 94 0.30 -5.84 -13.62
C PRO A 94 0.64 -7.25 -14.10
N ALA A 95 0.23 -7.59 -15.33
CA ALA A 95 0.55 -8.86 -15.95
C ALA A 95 2.07 -9.04 -16.13
N ASP A 96 2.51 -10.30 -16.16
CA ASP A 96 3.90 -10.71 -16.41
C ASP A 96 4.95 -10.13 -15.45
N MET A 97 4.55 -9.77 -14.23
CA MET A 97 5.45 -9.24 -13.18
C MET A 97 5.91 -10.32 -12.20
N GLY A 98 5.27 -11.50 -12.22
CA GLY A 98 5.59 -12.65 -11.38
C GLY A 98 4.81 -12.70 -10.07
N PHE A 99 3.76 -11.88 -9.91
CA PHE A 99 2.92 -11.89 -8.72
C PHE A 99 2.19 -13.23 -8.58
N ALA A 100 1.71 -13.83 -9.68
CA ALA A 100 1.07 -15.14 -9.63
C ALA A 100 1.99 -16.22 -9.07
N ARG A 101 3.25 -16.26 -9.54
CA ARG A 101 4.22 -17.27 -9.10
C ARG A 101 4.56 -17.11 -7.61
N SER A 102 4.74 -15.87 -7.16
CA SER A 102 4.95 -15.60 -5.74
C SER A 102 3.72 -16.00 -4.91
N ALA A 103 2.51 -15.57 -5.32
CA ALA A 103 1.27 -15.91 -4.64
C ALA A 103 1.05 -17.43 -4.54
N LEU A 104 1.31 -18.19 -5.61
CA LEU A 104 1.20 -19.65 -5.61
C LEU A 104 2.18 -20.33 -4.65
N ALA A 105 3.42 -19.82 -4.56
CA ALA A 105 4.41 -20.35 -3.63
C ALA A 105 4.02 -20.12 -2.15
N HIS A 106 3.29 -19.04 -1.88
CA HIS A 106 2.89 -18.66 -0.52
C HIS A 106 1.50 -19.14 -0.12
N ALA A 107 0.64 -19.54 -1.07
CA ALA A 107 -0.69 -20.03 -0.73
C ALA A 107 -0.69 -21.20 0.27
N PRO A 108 0.20 -22.21 0.18
CA PRO A 108 0.30 -23.26 1.18
C PRO A 108 0.75 -22.77 2.55
N LEU A 109 1.29 -21.55 2.69
CA LEU A 109 1.70 -20.95 3.97
C LEU A 109 0.53 -20.31 4.72
N VAL A 110 -0.56 -20.04 4.01
CA VAL A 110 -1.75 -19.38 4.55
C VAL A 110 -2.53 -20.33 5.44
N VAL A 111 -2.68 -19.95 6.71
CA VAL A 111 -3.62 -20.58 7.64
C VAL A 111 -5.03 -20.17 7.23
N TYR A 112 -5.90 -21.16 7.07
CA TYR A 112 -7.28 -20.98 6.64
C TYR A 112 -8.21 -21.77 7.58
N PRO A 113 -9.35 -21.22 8.02
CA PRO A 113 -10.28 -21.96 8.88
C PRO A 113 -10.73 -23.27 8.22
N ASP A 114 -10.74 -24.36 8.98
CA ASP A 114 -11.13 -25.69 8.51
C ASP A 114 -12.65 -25.93 8.57
N ASP A 115 -13.40 -25.02 9.22
CA ASP A 115 -14.86 -25.01 9.27
C ASP A 115 -15.51 -24.38 8.02
N ASP A 116 -14.73 -23.85 7.08
CA ASP A 116 -15.25 -23.33 5.83
C ASP A 116 -15.64 -24.45 4.85
N VAL A 117 -16.95 -24.57 4.60
CA VAL A 117 -17.55 -25.60 3.74
C VAL A 117 -17.47 -25.31 2.24
N ARG A 118 -16.87 -24.19 1.82
CA ARG A 118 -16.74 -23.86 0.38
C ARG A 118 -15.73 -24.74 -0.31
N ASP A 119 -16.10 -25.29 -1.49
CA ASP A 119 -15.17 -26.05 -2.32
C ASP A 119 -13.99 -25.20 -2.80
N ARG A 120 -14.22 -23.91 -3.11
CA ARG A 120 -13.16 -22.97 -3.49
C ARG A 120 -13.37 -21.58 -2.89
N VAL A 121 -12.24 -20.94 -2.61
CA VAL A 121 -12.17 -19.59 -2.05
C VAL A 121 -11.28 -18.71 -2.92
N GLU A 122 -11.69 -17.45 -3.08
CA GLU A 122 -10.91 -16.43 -3.76
C GLU A 122 -9.99 -15.72 -2.76
N VAL A 123 -8.70 -15.67 -3.08
CA VAL A 123 -7.66 -15.13 -2.22
C VAL A 123 -6.82 -14.17 -3.02
N THR A 124 -6.76 -12.91 -2.59
CA THR A 124 -5.96 -11.88 -3.25
C THR A 124 -4.71 -11.58 -2.44
N PHE A 125 -3.56 -11.80 -3.06
CA PHE A 125 -2.25 -11.42 -2.55
C PHE A 125 -1.88 -10.06 -3.13
N ARG A 126 -1.66 -9.08 -2.26
CA ARG A 126 -1.36 -7.70 -2.63
C ARG A 126 0.05 -7.34 -2.19
N PHE A 127 0.90 -7.02 -3.16
CA PHE A 127 2.31 -6.72 -2.99
C PHE A 127 2.51 -5.19 -3.10
N ASP A 128 2.66 -4.53 -1.96
CA ASP A 128 2.93 -3.10 -1.88
C ASP A 128 4.42 -2.84 -2.00
N VAL A 129 4.79 -1.85 -2.81
CA VAL A 129 6.11 -1.22 -2.73
C VAL A 129 6.07 -0.24 -1.56
N VAL A 130 6.84 -0.52 -0.54
CA VAL A 130 7.13 0.40 0.56
C VAL A 130 8.33 1.23 0.13
N ALA A 131 8.13 2.54 -0.01
CA ALA A 131 9.22 3.47 -0.23
C ALA A 131 10.22 3.31 0.92
N PRO A 132 11.52 3.22 0.63
CA PRO A 132 12.50 3.15 1.70
C PRO A 132 12.37 4.35 2.62
N GLY A 133 12.44 4.10 3.93
CA GLY A 133 12.56 5.16 4.93
C GLY A 133 13.76 6.05 4.63
N GLU A 134 13.60 7.33 4.96
CA GLU A 134 14.45 8.45 4.55
C GLU A 134 15.96 8.15 4.61
N GLY A 135 16.56 8.12 3.42
CA GLY A 135 17.97 7.89 3.18
C GLY A 135 18.26 8.19 1.72
N LEU A 136 18.44 9.47 1.42
CA LEU A 136 18.89 9.91 0.10
C LEU A 136 20.42 9.95 0.13
N ILE A 137 21.07 9.21 -0.77
CA ILE A 137 22.50 9.41 -1.05
C ILE A 137 22.56 10.40 -2.20
N CYS A 138 23.22 11.53 -1.95
CA CYS A 138 23.47 12.57 -2.93
C CYS A 138 24.99 12.64 -3.17
N SER A 139 25.40 12.86 -4.42
CA SER A 139 26.80 13.01 -4.83
C SER A 139 27.12 14.44 -5.24
#